data_AF-A0ABD0YZ47-F1
#
_entry.id   AF-A0ABD0YZ47-F1
#
_cell.length_a   1.000
_cell.length_b   1.000
_cell.length_c   1.000
_cell.angle_alpha   90.00
_cell.angle_beta   90.00
_cell.angle_gamma   90.00
#
_symmetry.space_group_name_H-M   'P 1'
#
loop_
_entity.id
_entity.type
_entity.pdbx_description
1 polymer ?
#
loop_
_entity_poly.entity_id
_entity_poly.type
_entity_poly.pdbx_seq_one_letter_code
_entity_poly.pdbx_strand_id
1 'polypeptide(L)'
;MLGTGLIIGNDNRNWPWTFYIFGGLGVLWSIFYFLFTSSSPDGHKFLSEKEKEILDEYREGVVSETQWPPIKDIFKNAAVWAAIIASFGHDWGMFVLVIDLPKYTASILHLSIQMNGLILSCGYFLVFIVAIISGYPADILIEKKITGRTLNRIIFTTIASGGPAIGLLAAAYSGCNQVLVCACLLIGMASMGTFYVSLKVNLIDLSPKYAGFIGSVGNGIGTLAGVLVPIVNGFLTPNVSCLFYIEKYINCPVSDKLLILDLQ
;
A
#
# COMPACT_ATOMS: atom_id res chain seq x y z
N MET A 1 9.80 8.90 -1.97
CA MET A 1 9.50 9.27 -3.37
C MET A 1 9.79 10.75 -3.64
N LEU A 2 9.43 11.68 -2.76
CA LEU A 2 9.74 13.11 -2.94
C LEU A 2 11.25 13.38 -2.90
N GLY A 3 11.92 12.87 -1.86
CA GLY A 3 13.37 13.05 -1.70
C GLY A 3 14.17 12.49 -2.87
N THR A 4 13.80 11.30 -3.36
CA THR A 4 14.45 10.68 -4.52
C THR A 4 14.24 11.49 -5.80
N GLY A 5 13.02 11.99 -6.03
CA GLY A 5 12.71 12.84 -7.20
C GLY A 5 13.48 14.16 -7.20
N LEU A 6 13.68 14.77 -6.03
CA LEU A 6 14.46 16.01 -5.88
C LEU A 6 15.97 15.78 -6.04
N ILE A 7 16.50 14.69 -5.49
CA ILE A 7 17.93 14.33 -5.59
C ILE A 7 18.32 14.04 -7.05
N ILE A 8 17.48 13.27 -7.76
CA ILE A 8 17.74 12.87 -9.14
C ILE A 8 17.44 14.02 -10.12
N GLY A 9 16.42 14.82 -9.85
CA GLY A 9 15.95 15.87 -10.75
C GLY A 9 16.91 17.05 -10.93
N ASN A 10 17.95 17.19 -10.11
CA ASN A 10 18.93 18.28 -10.21
C ASN A 10 20.14 17.92 -11.07
N ASP A 11 20.55 16.64 -11.12
CA ASP A 11 21.61 16.10 -12.00
C ASP A 11 21.52 14.57 -12.09
N ASN A 12 21.58 14.01 -13.32
CA ASN A 12 21.50 12.56 -13.57
C ASN A 12 22.63 11.72 -12.91
N ARG A 13 23.69 12.36 -12.42
CA ARG A 13 24.81 11.71 -11.71
C ARG A 13 24.59 11.53 -10.20
N ASN A 14 23.53 12.12 -9.64
CA ASN A 14 23.28 12.13 -8.19
C ASN A 14 22.47 10.93 -7.68
N TRP A 15 22.09 9.98 -8.54
CA TRP A 15 21.34 8.80 -8.13
C TRP A 15 21.99 8.00 -6.98
N PRO A 16 23.34 7.87 -6.85
CA PRO A 16 23.95 7.11 -5.75
C PRO A 16 23.67 7.74 -4.37
N TRP A 17 23.50 9.07 -4.31
CA TRP A 17 23.19 9.78 -3.05
C TRP A 17 21.88 9.34 -2.43
N THR A 18 20.92 8.88 -3.23
CA THR A 18 19.69 8.27 -2.72
C THR A 18 20.02 7.07 -1.83
N PHE A 19 20.92 6.19 -2.27
CA PHE A 19 21.30 5.00 -1.51
C PHE A 19 22.08 5.36 -0.24
N TYR A 20 22.99 6.33 -0.30
CA TYR A 20 23.75 6.76 0.86
C TYR A 20 22.87 7.41 1.93
N ILE A 21 21.94 8.29 1.55
CA ILE A 21 21.07 8.99 2.49
C ILE A 21 20.10 8.01 3.17
N PHE A 22 19.35 7.22 2.39
CA PHE A 22 18.37 6.29 2.96
C PHE A 22 19.04 5.11 3.68
N GLY A 23 20.20 4.64 3.20
CA GLY A 23 20.99 3.62 3.88
C GLY A 23 21.55 4.11 5.22
N GLY A 24 22.11 5.32 5.26
CA GLY A 24 22.60 5.95 6.48
C GLY A 24 21.49 6.18 7.51
N LEU A 25 20.33 6.69 7.08
CA LEU A 25 19.14 6.81 7.93
C LEU A 25 18.68 5.46 8.48
N GLY A 26 18.74 4.39 7.69
CA GLY A 26 18.43 3.03 8.14
C GLY A 26 19.37 2.51 9.22
N VAL A 27 20.68 2.78 9.09
CA VAL A 27 21.67 2.42 10.13
C VAL A 27 21.42 3.21 11.42
N LEU A 28 21.19 4.53 11.32
CA LEU A 28 20.87 5.38 12.46
C LEU A 28 19.59 4.91 13.17
N TRP A 29 18.55 4.59 12.40
CA TRP A 29 17.30 4.02 12.93
C TRP A 29 17.52 2.67 13.61
N SER A 30 18.37 1.81 13.05
CA SER A 30 18.69 0.51 13.65
C SER A 30 19.40 0.67 15.00
N ILE A 31 20.35 1.60 15.09
CA ILE A 31 21.02 1.93 16.36
C ILE A 31 19.99 2.42 17.39
N PHE A 32 19.11 3.34 17.00
CA PHE A 32 18.03 3.80 17.87
C PHE A 32 17.14 2.64 18.33
N TYR A 33 16.71 1.77 17.41
CA TYR A 33 15.88 0.62 17.72
C TYR A 33 16.53 -0.30 18.76
N PHE A 34 17.80 -0.68 18.57
CA PHE A 34 18.52 -1.56 19.52
C PHE A 34 18.75 -0.93 20.90
N LEU A 35 18.85 0.41 20.99
CA LEU A 35 19.06 1.10 22.26
C LEU A 35 17.76 1.29 23.06
N PHE A 36 16.62 1.47 22.39
CA PHE A 36 15.38 1.90 23.03
C PHE A 36 14.25 0.86 23.05
N THR A 37 14.32 -0.21 22.25
CA THR A 37 13.26 -1.24 22.25
C THR A 37 13.62 -2.45 23.09
N SER A 38 12.60 -3.11 23.66
CA SER A 38 12.74 -4.31 24.48
C SER A 38 11.68 -5.32 24.06
N SER A 39 12.03 -6.61 24.05
CA SER A 39 11.14 -7.68 23.56
C SER A 39 10.04 -8.07 24.53
N SER A 40 10.15 -7.70 25.81
CA SER A 40 9.12 -7.89 26.82
C SER A 40 8.84 -6.60 27.58
N PRO A 41 7.59 -6.39 28.05
CA PRO A 41 7.25 -5.29 28.97
C PRO A 41 8.17 -5.30 30.21
N ASP A 42 8.50 -6.49 30.72
CA ASP A 42 9.42 -6.68 31.84
C ASP A 42 10.84 -6.14 31.60
N GLY A 43 11.29 -6.11 30.35
CA GLY A 43 12.63 -5.64 29.98
C GLY A 43 12.70 -4.13 29.70
N HIS A 44 11.56 -3.43 29.71
CA HIS A 44 11.49 -2.06 29.24
C HIS A 44 11.78 -1.06 30.37
N LYS A 45 12.91 -0.34 30.27
CA LYS A 45 13.43 0.56 31.33
C LYS A 45 12.53 1.76 31.66
N PHE A 46 11.63 2.14 30.77
CA PHE A 46 10.78 3.33 30.91
C PHE A 46 9.29 3.00 31.17
N LEU A 47 8.96 1.74 31.47
CA LEU A 47 7.57 1.32 31.65
C LEU A 47 7.10 1.64 33.08
N SER A 48 5.90 2.23 33.21
CA SER A 48 5.25 2.45 34.50
C SER A 48 4.63 1.15 35.04
N GLU A 49 4.63 0.96 36.36
CA GLU A 49 4.00 -0.20 37.01
C GLU A 49 2.52 -0.36 36.64
N LYS A 50 1.78 0.76 36.49
CA LYS A 50 0.37 0.72 36.06
C LYS A 50 0.19 0.23 34.62
N GLU A 51 1.09 0.61 33.73
CA GLU A 51 1.06 0.16 32.34
C GLU A 51 1.45 -1.32 32.26
N LYS A 52 2.38 -1.74 33.11
CA LYS A 52 2.80 -3.13 33.23
C LYS A 52 1.64 -4.05 33.64
N GLU A 53 0.88 -3.69 34.67
CA GLU A 53 -0.30 -4.47 35.09
C GLU A 53 -1.31 -4.67 33.96
N ILE A 54 -1.63 -3.61 33.19
CA ILE A 54 -2.56 -3.68 32.05
C ILE A 54 -2.03 -4.64 30.97
N LEU A 55 -0.72 -4.58 30.69
CA LEU A 55 -0.10 -5.43 29.67
C LEU A 55 -0.04 -6.89 30.11
N ASP A 56 0.23 -7.14 31.40
CA ASP A 56 0.26 -8.48 31.96
C ASP A 56 -1.14 -9.11 31.96
N GLU A 57 -2.19 -8.37 32.33
CA GLU A 57 -3.58 -8.82 32.23
C GLU A 57 -3.97 -9.19 30.79
N TYR A 58 -3.60 -8.34 29.82
CA TYR A 58 -3.85 -8.63 28.40
C TYR A 58 -3.08 -9.87 27.92
N ARG A 59 -1.84 -10.02 28.38
CA ARG A 59 -0.97 -11.15 28.00
C ARG A 59 -1.51 -12.46 28.56
N GLU A 60 -1.98 -12.50 29.80
CA GLU A 60 -2.58 -13.68 30.41
C GLU A 60 -3.86 -14.12 29.67
N GLY A 61 -4.65 -13.16 29.15
CA GLY A 61 -5.87 -13.43 28.38
C GLY A 61 -5.65 -13.92 26.94
N VAL A 62 -4.49 -13.63 26.32
CA VAL A 62 -4.24 -13.87 24.88
C VAL A 62 -3.09 -14.86 24.63
N VAL A 63 -2.06 -14.85 25.47
CA VAL A 63 -0.81 -15.59 25.29
C VAL A 63 -0.72 -16.70 26.36
N SER A 64 -1.65 -17.65 26.34
CA SER A 64 -1.35 -18.96 26.94
C SER A 64 -0.32 -19.64 26.04
N GLU A 65 0.81 -20.07 26.64
CA GLU A 65 2.01 -20.72 26.07
C GLU A 65 2.07 -20.86 24.54
N THR A 66 3.20 -20.45 23.95
CA THR A 66 3.55 -20.56 22.52
C THR A 66 3.39 -21.98 21.97
N GLN A 67 2.14 -22.36 21.71
CA GLN A 67 1.76 -23.57 21.02
C GLN A 67 1.78 -23.29 19.53
N TRP A 68 2.29 -24.27 18.78
CA TRP A 68 2.31 -24.21 17.33
C TRP A 68 0.89 -24.02 16.79
N PRO A 69 0.67 -23.10 15.82
CA PRO A 69 -0.66 -22.85 15.29
C PRO A 69 -1.27 -24.14 14.70
N PRO A 70 -2.57 -24.40 14.92
CA PRO A 70 -3.27 -25.53 14.30
C PRO A 70 -3.53 -25.21 12.83
N ILE A 71 -2.48 -25.32 12.00
CA ILE A 71 -2.44 -24.94 10.58
C ILE A 71 -3.66 -25.48 9.82
N LYS A 72 -3.98 -26.77 9.98
CA LYS A 72 -5.09 -27.41 9.28
C LYS A 72 -6.44 -26.78 9.58
N ASP A 73 -6.67 -26.35 10.82
CA ASP A 73 -7.96 -25.79 11.22
C ASP A 73 -8.07 -24.32 10.84
N ILE A 74 -6.96 -23.58 10.89
CA ILE A 74 -6.86 -22.21 10.38
C ILE A 74 -7.21 -22.16 8.88
N PHE A 75 -6.62 -23.03 8.07
CA PHE A 75 -6.85 -23.05 6.62
C PHE A 75 -8.16 -23.73 6.20
N LYS A 76 -8.90 -24.38 7.10
CA LYS A 76 -10.28 -24.80 6.83
C LYS A 76 -11.29 -23.66 6.95
N ASN A 77 -10.93 -22.56 7.62
CA ASN A 77 -11.84 -21.45 7.86
C ASN A 77 -11.97 -20.56 6.61
N ALA A 78 -13.19 -20.43 6.10
CA ALA A 78 -13.49 -19.58 4.94
C ALA A 78 -13.17 -18.09 5.17
N ALA A 79 -13.30 -17.59 6.39
CA ALA A 79 -13.03 -16.19 6.71
C ALA A 79 -11.54 -15.84 6.57
N VAL A 80 -10.65 -16.81 6.85
CA VAL A 80 -9.20 -16.66 6.64
C VAL A 80 -8.89 -16.54 5.15
N TRP A 81 -9.47 -17.41 4.32
CA TRP A 81 -9.31 -17.33 2.87
C TRP A 81 -9.86 -16.04 2.27
N ALA A 82 -11.02 -15.57 2.74
CA ALA A 82 -11.59 -14.30 2.31
C ALA A 82 -10.62 -13.13 2.60
N ALA A 83 -10.00 -13.10 3.78
CA ALA A 83 -9.02 -12.07 4.15
C ALA A 83 -7.73 -12.16 3.31
N ILE A 84 -7.24 -13.36 3.03
CA ILE A 84 -6.06 -13.59 2.17
C ILE A 84 -6.31 -13.12 0.75
N ILE A 85 -7.43 -13.52 0.13
CA ILE A 85 -7.78 -13.14 -1.24
C ILE A 85 -7.97 -11.63 -1.36
N ALA A 86 -8.65 -11.01 -0.38
CA ALA A 86 -8.85 -9.57 -0.38
C ALA A 86 -7.53 -8.81 -0.21
N SER A 87 -6.60 -9.31 0.62
CA SER A 87 -5.26 -8.75 0.79
C SER A 87 -4.44 -8.89 -0.49
N PHE A 88 -4.49 -10.04 -1.15
CA PHE A 88 -3.85 -10.26 -2.45
C PHE A 88 -4.36 -9.30 -3.53
N GLY A 89 -5.68 -9.10 -3.63
CA GLY A 89 -6.26 -8.15 -4.58
C GLY A 89 -5.86 -6.70 -4.31
N HIS A 90 -5.79 -6.32 -3.03
CA HIS A 90 -5.30 -4.99 -2.64
C HIS A 90 -3.83 -4.80 -3.02
N ASP A 91 -2.97 -5.75 -2.66
CA ASP A 91 -1.54 -5.69 -2.95
C ASP A 91 -1.28 -5.68 -4.46
N TRP A 92 -2.07 -6.43 -5.25
CA TRP A 92 -2.03 -6.37 -6.71
C TRP A 92 -2.26 -4.95 -7.22
N GLY A 93 -3.35 -4.30 -6.80
CA GLY A 93 -3.65 -2.92 -7.18
C GLY A 93 -2.57 -1.93 -6.72
N MET A 94 -2.04 -2.13 -5.52
CA MET A 94 -0.94 -1.33 -5.00
C MET A 94 0.32 -1.47 -5.86
N PHE A 95 0.71 -2.69 -6.23
CA PHE A 95 1.89 -2.93 -7.05
C PHE A 95 1.74 -2.37 -8.47
N VAL A 96 0.56 -2.47 -9.08
CA VAL A 96 0.26 -1.81 -10.36
C VAL A 96 0.50 -0.29 -10.25
N LEU A 97 -0.01 0.34 -9.18
CA LEU A 97 0.22 1.77 -8.94
C LEU A 97 1.68 2.11 -8.61
N VAL A 98 2.45 1.22 -7.99
CA VAL A 98 3.88 1.44 -7.74
C VAL A 98 4.71 1.33 -9.02
N ILE A 99 4.40 0.35 -9.86
CA ILE A 99 5.23 -0.04 -11.01
C ILE A 99 4.86 0.75 -12.26
N ASP A 100 3.57 0.88 -12.56
CA ASP A 100 3.10 1.38 -13.85
C ASP A 100 2.69 2.84 -13.80
N LEU A 101 2.22 3.34 -12.65
CA LEU A 101 1.87 4.76 -12.53
C LEU A 101 3.03 5.70 -12.88
N PRO A 102 4.28 5.48 -12.43
CA PRO A 102 5.41 6.33 -12.85
C PRO A 102 5.70 6.26 -14.35
N LYS A 103 5.48 5.10 -14.98
CA LYS A 103 5.65 4.92 -16.42
C LYS A 103 4.54 5.62 -17.19
N TYR A 104 3.31 5.55 -16.69
CA TYR A 104 2.13 6.19 -17.25
C TYR A 104 2.26 7.72 -17.22
N THR A 105 2.62 8.30 -16.08
CA THR A 105 2.80 9.75 -15.95
C THR A 105 3.96 10.28 -16.81
N ALA A 106 5.03 9.51 -16.97
CA ALA A 106 6.16 9.89 -17.82
C ALA A 106 5.88 9.71 -19.32
N SER A 107 5.31 8.59 -19.73
CA SER A 107 5.19 8.22 -21.16
C SER A 107 3.93 8.76 -21.81
N ILE A 108 2.83 8.90 -21.07
CA ILE A 108 1.52 9.30 -21.60
C ILE A 108 1.17 10.73 -21.18
N LEU A 109 1.38 11.09 -19.91
CA LEU A 109 1.13 12.47 -19.46
C LEU A 109 2.33 13.38 -19.68
N HIS A 110 3.49 12.85 -20.09
CA HIS A 110 4.71 13.62 -20.34
C HIS A 110 5.12 14.53 -19.16
N LEU A 111 4.86 14.09 -17.92
CA LEU A 111 5.21 14.84 -16.73
C LEU A 111 6.71 14.73 -16.46
N SER A 112 7.31 15.83 -15.99
CA SER A 112 8.70 15.82 -15.56
C SER A 112 8.92 14.86 -14.38
N ILE A 113 10.15 14.37 -14.21
CA ILE A 113 10.52 13.47 -13.11
C ILE A 113 10.19 14.10 -11.75
N GLN A 114 10.36 15.42 -11.63
CA GLN A 114 10.05 16.19 -10.42
C GLN A 114 8.54 16.20 -10.14
N MET A 115 7.71 16.46 -11.16
CA MET A 115 6.25 16.46 -11.02
C MET A 115 5.71 15.05 -10.73
N ASN A 116 6.26 14.03 -11.39
CA ASN A 116 5.93 12.64 -11.10
C ASN A 116 6.26 12.28 -9.64
N GLY A 117 7.47 12.64 -9.18
CA GLY A 117 7.88 12.48 -7.78
C GLY A 117 6.93 13.17 -6.80
N LEU A 118 6.44 14.36 -7.14
CA LEU A 118 5.48 15.12 -6.34
C LEU A 118 4.10 14.47 -6.31
N ILE A 119 3.55 14.05 -7.45
CA ILE A 119 2.24 13.39 -7.55
C ILE A 119 2.22 12.08 -6.77
N LEU A 120 3.23 11.22 -6.97
CA LEU A 120 3.32 9.96 -6.25
C LEU A 120 3.41 10.20 -4.74
N SER A 121 4.25 11.16 -4.32
CA SER A 121 4.38 11.51 -2.91
C SER A 121 3.09 12.06 -2.32
N CYS A 122 2.37 12.90 -3.07
CA CYS A 122 1.06 13.41 -2.68
C CYS A 122 0.06 12.25 -2.53
N GLY A 123 0.01 11.33 -3.49
CA GLY A 123 -0.89 10.17 -3.46
C GLY A 123 -0.65 9.29 -2.22
N TYR A 124 0.60 8.89 -1.95
CA TYR A 124 0.91 8.09 -0.76
C TYR A 124 0.74 8.87 0.55
N PHE A 125 0.95 10.18 0.55
CA PHE A 125 0.65 11.01 1.71
C PHE A 125 -0.86 11.09 1.98
N LEU A 126 -1.69 11.19 0.93
CA LEU A 126 -3.14 11.12 1.07
C LEU A 126 -3.61 9.75 1.57
N VAL A 127 -3.01 8.65 1.11
CA VAL A 127 -3.25 7.30 1.67
C VAL A 127 -3.01 7.30 3.18
N PHE A 128 -1.89 7.87 3.63
CA PHE A 128 -1.55 7.97 5.05
C PHE A 128 -2.58 8.80 5.84
N ILE A 129 -2.96 9.97 5.33
CA ILE A 129 -3.96 10.83 5.99
C ILE A 129 -5.32 10.12 6.08
N VAL A 130 -5.77 9.49 4.99
CA VAL A 130 -7.04 8.74 4.97
C VAL A 130 -6.96 7.52 5.89
N ALA A 131 -5.83 6.83 5.99
CA ALA A 131 -5.66 5.70 6.91
C ALA A 131 -5.88 6.12 8.37
N ILE A 132 -5.36 7.29 8.78
CA ILE A 132 -5.58 7.83 10.13
C ILE A 132 -7.03 8.28 10.31
N ILE A 133 -7.54 9.11 9.38
CA ILE A 133 -8.88 9.71 9.49
C ILE A 133 -9.96 8.64 9.45
N SER A 134 -9.79 7.56 8.69
CA SER A 134 -10.77 6.49 8.57
C SER A 134 -10.90 5.61 9.82
N GLY A 135 -9.95 5.66 10.76
CA GLY A 135 -10.01 4.89 12.00
C GLY A 135 -11.15 5.36 12.91
N TYR A 136 -11.23 6.67 13.12
CA TYR A 136 -12.25 7.29 13.97
C TYR A 136 -13.71 6.95 13.57
N PRO A 137 -14.15 7.12 12.30
CA PRO A 137 -15.50 6.73 11.91
C PRO A 137 -15.69 5.21 11.96
N ALA A 138 -14.65 4.40 11.66
CA ALA A 138 -14.74 2.95 11.76
C ALA A 138 -15.04 2.50 13.19
N ASP A 139 -14.40 3.12 14.18
CA ASP A 139 -14.60 2.80 15.59
C ASP A 139 -15.96 3.30 16.09
N ILE A 140 -16.37 4.52 15.73
CA ILE A 140 -17.69 5.08 16.10
C ILE A 140 -18.83 4.20 15.57
N LEU A 141 -18.73 3.72 14.33
CA LEU A 141 -19.77 2.88 13.72
C LEU A 141 -19.94 1.55 14.49
N ILE A 142 -18.87 1.02 15.05
CA ILE A 142 -18.87 -0.20 15.87
C ILE A 142 -19.37 0.13 17.29
N GLU A 143 -18.86 1.19 17.92
CA GLU A 143 -19.19 1.58 19.30
C GLU A 143 -20.67 1.95 19.45
N LYS A 144 -21.21 2.72 18.51
CA LYS A 144 -22.63 3.09 18.47
C LYS A 144 -23.54 1.94 18.00
N LYS A 145 -22.98 0.75 17.74
CA LYS A 145 -23.69 -0.44 17.26
C LYS A 145 -24.49 -0.18 15.97
N ILE A 146 -24.06 0.77 15.15
CA ILE A 146 -24.68 1.08 13.85
C ILE A 146 -24.34 -0.04 12.85
N THR A 147 -23.11 -0.55 12.89
CA THR A 147 -22.69 -1.70 12.10
C THR A 147 -22.01 -2.74 13.00
N GLY A 148 -22.16 -4.03 12.65
CA GLY A 148 -21.34 -5.09 13.25
C GLY A 148 -19.91 -5.04 12.70
N ARG A 149 -18.95 -5.63 13.43
CA ARG A 149 -17.52 -5.64 13.03
C ARG A 149 -17.32 -6.16 11.61
N THR A 150 -17.95 -7.29 11.25
CA THR A 150 -17.82 -7.90 9.92
C THR A 150 -18.29 -6.95 8.82
N LEU A 151 -19.47 -6.33 8.98
CA LEU A 151 -20.00 -5.39 8.01
C LEU A 151 -19.10 -4.17 7.87
N ASN A 152 -18.60 -3.65 8.99
CA ASN A 152 -17.65 -2.54 9.01
C ASN A 152 -16.39 -2.87 8.20
N ARG A 153 -15.76 -4.04 8.44
CA ARG A 153 -14.57 -4.48 7.68
C ARG A 153 -14.88 -4.62 6.18
N ILE A 154 -16.05 -5.13 5.81
CA ILE A 154 -16.46 -5.26 4.41
C ILE A 154 -16.62 -3.89 3.74
N ILE A 155 -17.30 -2.93 4.38
CA ILE A 155 -17.51 -1.59 3.83
C ILE A 155 -16.16 -0.92 3.55
N PHE A 156 -15.28 -0.86 4.54
CA PHE A 156 -13.96 -0.22 4.38
C PHE A 156 -13.05 -0.97 3.40
N THR A 157 -13.12 -2.30 3.32
CA THR A 157 -12.39 -3.08 2.29
C THR A 157 -12.91 -2.77 0.88
N THR A 158 -14.23 -2.59 0.74
CA THR A 158 -14.88 -2.25 -0.53
C THR A 158 -14.48 -0.86 -0.99
N ILE A 159 -14.39 0.11 -0.07
CA ILE A 159 -13.88 1.45 -0.38
C ILE A 159 -12.41 1.37 -0.79
N ALA A 160 -11.59 0.63 -0.04
CA ALA A 160 -10.16 0.49 -0.30
C ALA A 160 -9.83 -0.13 -1.66
N SER A 161 -10.70 -0.99 -2.17
CA SER A 161 -10.49 -1.72 -3.44
C SER A 161 -11.28 -1.11 -4.60
N GLY A 162 -12.49 -0.62 -4.34
CA GLY A 162 -13.37 -0.02 -5.32
C GLY A 162 -12.97 1.41 -5.69
N GLY A 163 -12.51 2.20 -4.71
CA GLY A 163 -12.10 3.58 -4.96
C GLY A 163 -10.91 3.72 -5.94
N PRO A 164 -9.84 2.91 -5.84
CA PRO A 164 -8.76 2.91 -6.84
C PRO A 164 -9.23 2.42 -8.20
N ALA A 165 -10.11 1.41 -8.26
CA ALA A 165 -10.67 0.92 -9.52
C ALA A 165 -11.48 2.00 -10.24
N ILE A 166 -12.35 2.71 -9.51
CA ILE A 166 -13.12 3.84 -10.04
C ILE A 166 -12.17 4.98 -10.46
N GLY A 167 -11.16 5.29 -9.64
CA GLY A 167 -10.16 6.32 -9.93
C GLY A 167 -9.37 6.02 -11.21
N LEU A 168 -8.95 4.76 -11.40
CA LEU A 168 -8.25 4.30 -12.60
C LEU A 168 -9.15 4.35 -13.84
N LEU A 169 -10.40 3.90 -13.74
CA LEU A 169 -11.37 3.99 -14.84
C LEU A 169 -11.65 5.46 -15.21
N ALA A 170 -11.90 6.31 -14.21
CA ALA A 170 -12.13 7.74 -14.44
C ALA A 170 -10.92 8.40 -15.10
N ALA A 171 -9.70 8.06 -14.67
CA ALA A 171 -8.46 8.52 -15.30
C ALA A 171 -8.36 8.06 -16.77
N ALA A 172 -8.73 6.82 -17.09
CA ALA A 172 -8.72 6.31 -18.45
C ALA A 172 -9.71 7.04 -19.38
N TYR A 173 -10.86 7.47 -18.87
CA TYR A 173 -11.88 8.22 -19.62
C TYR A 173 -11.69 9.75 -19.59
N SER A 174 -10.68 10.26 -18.89
CA SER A 174 -10.46 11.71 -18.73
C SER A 174 -9.81 12.40 -19.95
N GLY A 175 -9.48 11.65 -21.00
CA GLY A 175 -8.88 12.18 -22.23
C GLY A 175 -7.52 12.84 -21.96
N CYS A 176 -7.24 13.94 -22.66
CA CYS A 176 -5.97 14.68 -22.58
C CYS A 176 -5.82 15.61 -21.37
N ASN A 177 -6.82 15.72 -20.50
CA ASN A 177 -6.73 16.66 -19.38
C ASN A 177 -5.85 16.08 -18.26
N GLN A 178 -4.57 16.43 -18.28
CA GLN A 178 -3.57 15.97 -17.31
C GLN A 178 -3.99 16.25 -15.85
N VAL A 179 -4.61 17.40 -15.58
CA VAL A 179 -5.05 17.77 -14.23
C VAL A 179 -6.17 16.86 -13.75
N LEU A 180 -7.15 16.58 -14.62
CA LEU A 180 -8.27 15.69 -14.31
C LEU A 180 -7.79 14.26 -14.06
N VAL A 181 -6.90 13.75 -14.93
CA VAL A 181 -6.28 12.43 -14.77
C VAL A 181 -5.56 12.32 -13.43
N CYS A 182 -4.71 13.30 -13.10
CA CYS A 182 -3.99 13.32 -11.83
C CYS A 182 -4.94 13.39 -10.63
N ALA A 183 -6.00 14.21 -10.69
CA ALA A 183 -6.98 14.31 -9.63
C ALA A 183 -7.72 12.98 -9.40
N CYS A 184 -8.17 12.31 -10.46
CA CYS A 184 -8.82 11.00 -10.38
C CYS A 184 -7.90 9.94 -9.76
N LEU A 185 -6.63 9.92 -10.17
CA LEU A 185 -5.63 9.00 -9.63
C LEU A 185 -5.34 9.28 -8.15
N LEU A 186 -5.19 10.55 -7.75
CA LEU A 186 -4.96 10.92 -6.35
C LEU A 186 -6.14 10.57 -5.45
N ILE A 187 -7.38 10.81 -5.90
CA ILE A 187 -8.60 10.43 -5.16
C ILE A 187 -8.70 8.91 -5.05
N GLY A 188 -8.42 8.19 -6.14
CA GLY A 188 -8.37 6.73 -6.15
C GLY A 188 -7.35 6.19 -5.15
N MET A 189 -6.11 6.71 -5.19
CA MET A 189 -5.07 6.36 -4.22
C MET A 189 -5.50 6.67 -2.79
N ALA A 190 -6.05 7.86 -2.51
CA ALA A 190 -6.47 8.25 -1.17
C ALA A 190 -7.43 7.22 -0.54
N SER A 191 -8.37 6.70 -1.32
CA SER A 191 -9.33 5.69 -0.84
C SER A 191 -8.67 4.38 -0.37
N MET A 192 -7.48 4.02 -0.89
CA MET A 192 -6.72 2.86 -0.43
C MET A 192 -6.36 2.93 1.05
N GLY A 193 -6.30 4.13 1.65
CA GLY A 193 -5.99 4.29 3.07
C GLY A 193 -6.96 3.54 4.00
N THR A 194 -8.20 3.33 3.56
CA THR A 194 -9.21 2.56 4.31
C THR A 194 -8.90 1.06 4.46
N PHE A 195 -7.88 0.56 3.77
CA PHE A 195 -7.36 -0.80 3.92
C PHE A 195 -6.86 -1.09 5.33
N TYR A 196 -6.20 -0.11 5.98
CA TYR A 196 -5.59 -0.32 7.29
C TYR A 196 -6.63 -0.55 8.39
N VAL A 197 -7.76 0.16 8.33
CA VAL A 197 -8.86 0.02 9.31
C VAL A 197 -9.76 -1.17 9.00
N SER A 198 -9.57 -1.84 7.86
CA SER A 198 -10.32 -3.01 7.46
C SER A 198 -9.48 -4.27 7.54
N LEU A 199 -8.75 -4.62 6.47
CA LEU A 199 -8.08 -5.91 6.33
C LEU A 199 -6.92 -6.09 7.31
N LYS A 200 -6.16 -5.04 7.64
CA LYS A 200 -5.03 -5.17 8.58
C LYS A 200 -5.49 -5.47 10.01
N VAL A 201 -6.56 -4.82 10.48
CA VAL A 201 -7.13 -5.11 11.82
C VAL A 201 -7.93 -6.41 11.82
N ASN A 202 -8.52 -6.82 10.70
CA ASN A 202 -9.32 -8.04 10.59
C ASN A 202 -8.54 -9.32 10.99
N LEU A 203 -7.23 -9.33 10.81
CA LEU A 203 -6.37 -10.46 11.22
C LEU A 203 -6.39 -10.69 12.73
N ILE A 204 -6.45 -9.59 13.51
CA ILE A 204 -6.55 -9.62 14.96
C ILE A 204 -7.98 -10.00 15.37
N ASP A 205 -8.99 -9.48 14.66
CA ASP A 205 -10.41 -9.85 14.88
C ASP A 205 -10.67 -11.35 14.62
N LEU A 206 -9.97 -11.97 13.66
CA LEU A 206 -10.08 -13.40 13.35
C LEU A 206 -9.48 -14.30 14.42
N SER A 207 -8.27 -13.98 14.88
CA SER A 207 -7.61 -14.74 15.95
C SER A 207 -6.52 -13.89 16.61
N PRO A 208 -6.75 -13.34 17.80
CA PRO A 208 -5.72 -12.59 18.53
C PRO A 208 -4.47 -13.42 18.80
N LYS A 209 -4.64 -14.72 19.13
CA LYS A 209 -3.54 -15.65 19.44
C LYS A 209 -2.66 -15.96 18.23
N TYR A 210 -3.25 -16.11 17.03
CA TYR A 210 -2.52 -16.49 15.81
C TYR A 210 -2.44 -15.37 14.76
N ALA A 211 -2.76 -14.12 15.12
CA ALA A 211 -2.79 -12.98 14.20
C ALA A 211 -1.46 -12.78 13.46
N GLY A 212 -0.33 -12.97 14.14
CA GLY A 212 1.00 -12.88 13.52
C GLY A 212 1.25 -13.96 12.45
N PHE A 213 0.81 -15.20 12.70
CA PHE A 213 0.93 -16.29 11.72
C PHE A 213 0.00 -16.05 10.53
N ILE A 214 -1.28 -15.76 10.76
CA ILE A 214 -2.26 -15.51 9.68
C ILE A 214 -1.84 -14.28 8.87
N GLY A 215 -1.38 -13.22 9.54
CA GLY A 215 -0.92 -12.00 8.90
C GLY A 215 0.34 -12.17 8.07
N SER A 216 1.31 -12.97 8.54
CA SER A 216 2.52 -13.27 7.77
C SER A 216 2.23 -14.13 6.54
N VAL A 217 1.36 -15.14 6.65
CA VAL A 217 0.88 -15.91 5.49
C VAL A 217 0.15 -15.00 4.49
N GLY A 218 -0.81 -14.20 4.96
CA GLY A 218 -1.60 -13.32 4.10
C GLY A 218 -0.73 -12.28 3.39
N ASN A 219 0.21 -11.66 4.10
CA ASN A 219 1.18 -10.73 3.52
C ASN A 219 2.14 -11.44 2.55
N GLY A 220 2.66 -12.62 2.92
CA GLY A 220 3.51 -13.42 2.05
C GLY A 220 2.84 -13.75 0.70
N ILE A 221 1.57 -14.18 0.73
CA ILE A 221 0.80 -14.40 -0.49
C ILE A 221 0.57 -13.09 -1.25
N GLY A 222 0.24 -12.01 -0.55
CA GLY A 222 0.10 -10.67 -1.13
C GLY A 222 1.36 -10.18 -1.86
N THR A 223 2.54 -10.41 -1.30
CA THR A 223 3.82 -10.05 -1.94
C THR A 223 4.09 -10.81 -3.24
N LEU A 224 3.48 -11.99 -3.46
CA LEU A 224 3.56 -12.68 -4.75
C LEU A 224 2.96 -11.84 -5.88
N ALA A 225 1.98 -10.98 -5.57
CA ALA A 225 1.45 -10.04 -6.56
C ALA A 225 2.54 -9.11 -7.10
N GLY A 226 3.52 -8.70 -6.28
CA GLY A 226 4.64 -7.86 -6.71
C GLY A 226 5.55 -8.54 -7.74
N VAL A 227 5.60 -9.88 -7.75
CA VAL A 227 6.33 -10.66 -8.76
C VAL A 227 5.45 -10.88 -10.01
N LEU A 228 4.17 -11.19 -9.80
CA LEU A 228 3.24 -11.52 -10.88
C LEU A 228 2.83 -10.30 -11.72
N VAL A 229 2.64 -9.13 -11.11
CA VAL A 229 2.20 -7.90 -11.78
C VAL A 229 3.11 -7.52 -12.96
N PRO A 230 4.45 -7.37 -12.80
CA PRO A 230 5.33 -7.09 -13.94
C PRO A 230 5.25 -8.13 -15.06
N ILE A 231 5.13 -9.41 -14.71
CA ILE A 231 5.09 -10.52 -15.68
C ILE A 231 3.80 -10.44 -16.50
N VAL A 232 2.66 -10.33 -15.82
CA VAL A 232 1.35 -10.21 -16.47
C VAL A 232 1.29 -8.96 -17.32
N ASN A 233 1.77 -7.81 -16.81
CA ASN A 233 1.83 -6.58 -17.58
C ASN A 233 2.70 -6.73 -18.83
N GLY A 234 3.86 -7.39 -18.71
CA GLY A 234 4.74 -7.66 -19.86
C GLY A 234 4.05 -8.48 -20.95
N PHE A 235 3.22 -9.47 -20.58
CA PHE A 235 2.41 -10.24 -21.53
C PHE A 235 1.20 -9.46 -22.10
N LEU A 236 0.59 -8.57 -21.31
CA LEU A 236 -0.55 -7.75 -21.74
C LEU A 236 -0.11 -6.59 -22.64
N THR A 237 1.13 -6.13 -22.50
CA THR A 237 1.74 -5.09 -23.34
C THR A 237 2.99 -5.62 -24.08
N PRO A 238 2.85 -6.63 -24.98
CA PRO A 238 4.00 -7.29 -25.62
C PRO A 238 4.70 -6.41 -26.65
N ASN A 239 3.97 -5.42 -27.20
CA ASN A 239 4.54 -4.34 -27.98
C ASN A 239 4.35 -3.05 -27.18
N VAL A 240 5.38 -2.21 -27.13
CA VAL A 240 5.36 -0.82 -26.62
C VAL A 240 4.24 0.04 -27.28
N SER A 241 3.57 -0.52 -28.29
CA SER A 241 2.40 -0.02 -29.03
C SER A 241 1.12 0.24 -28.23
N CYS A 242 1.08 0.05 -26.92
CA CYS A 242 -0.03 0.63 -26.14
C CYS A 242 0.01 2.18 -26.17
N LEU A 243 1.16 2.79 -26.46
CA LEU A 243 1.24 4.20 -26.85
C LEU A 243 0.42 4.50 -28.12
N PHE A 244 0.44 3.63 -29.14
CA PHE A 244 -0.37 3.76 -30.36
C PHE A 244 -1.88 3.48 -30.14
N TYR A 245 -2.24 2.62 -29.19
CA TYR A 245 -3.65 2.38 -28.84
C TYR A 245 -4.25 3.54 -28.02
N ILE A 246 -3.44 4.18 -27.17
CA ILE A 246 -3.79 5.41 -26.46
C ILE A 246 -3.91 6.59 -27.43
N GLU A 247 -3.05 6.68 -28.45
CA GLU A 247 -3.17 7.66 -29.53
C GLU A 247 -4.55 7.60 -30.22
N LYS A 248 -5.09 6.38 -30.39
CA LYS A 248 -6.37 6.14 -31.08
C LYS A 248 -7.62 6.34 -30.21
N TYR A 249 -7.51 6.24 -28.88
CA TYR A 249 -8.66 6.35 -27.96
C TYR A 249 -8.66 7.60 -27.06
N ILE A 250 -7.49 8.21 -26.79
CA ILE A 250 -7.35 9.37 -25.90
C ILE A 250 -7.17 10.69 -26.67
N ASN A 251 -7.00 10.65 -28.00
CA ASN A 251 -6.94 11.84 -28.87
C ASN A 251 -5.85 12.84 -28.44
N CYS A 252 -4.75 12.32 -27.85
CA CYS A 252 -3.58 13.11 -27.47
C CYS A 252 -2.44 12.84 -28.45
N PRO A 253 -1.93 13.85 -29.17
CA PRO A 253 -0.82 13.65 -30.08
C PRO A 253 0.46 13.33 -29.30
N VAL A 254 1.01 12.14 -29.53
CA VAL A 254 2.34 11.76 -29.04
C VAL A 254 3.36 12.43 -29.96
N SER A 255 4.26 13.26 -29.43
CA SER A 255 5.30 13.89 -30.24
C SER A 255 6.41 12.89 -30.58
N ASP A 256 6.82 12.85 -31.86
CA ASP A 256 7.86 12.00 -32.48
C ASP A 256 9.23 11.93 -31.76
N LYS A 257 9.45 12.69 -30.68
CA LYS A 257 10.75 12.74 -29.98
C LYS A 257 11.07 11.51 -29.13
N LEU A 258 10.10 10.64 -28.83
CA LEU A 258 10.34 9.37 -28.11
C LEU A 258 10.62 8.19 -29.05
N LEU A 259 10.39 8.33 -30.36
CA LEU A 259 10.72 7.30 -31.37
C LEU A 259 12.22 7.06 -31.53
N ILE A 260 13.08 7.92 -30.97
CA ILE A 260 14.53 7.86 -31.15
C ILE A 260 15.25 7.23 -29.94
N LEU A 261 14.59 7.10 -28.78
CA LEU A 261 15.23 6.55 -27.57
C LEU A 261 15.07 5.02 -27.40
N ASP A 262 14.24 4.37 -28.22
CA ASP A 262 14.06 2.90 -28.20
C ASP A 262 14.85 2.16 -29.32
N LEU A 263 15.75 2.86 -30.03
CA LEU A 263 16.61 2.27 -31.08
C LEU A 263 18.12 2.31 -30.76
N GLN A 264 18.52 2.50 -29.49
CA GLN A 264 19.89 2.29 -29.01
C GLN A 264 19.88 1.52 -27.69
#